data_AF-A0A238ZXY8-F1
#
_entry.id   AF-A0A238ZXY8-F1
#
_cell.length_a   1.000
_cell.length_b   1.000
_cell.length_c   1.000
_cell.angle_alpha   90.00
_cell.angle_beta   90.00
_cell.angle_gamma   90.00
#
_symmetry.space_group_name_H-M   'P 1'
#
loop_
_entity.id
_entity.type
_entity.pdbx_description
1 polymer ?
#
loop_
_entity_poly.entity_id
_entity_poly.type
_entity_poly.pdbx_seq_one_letter_code
_entity_poly.pdbx_strand_id
1 'polypeptide(L)' 'MGAFVVATMDDRSEVAYIETAIRAITTDDPTDLSMLTRTLIALRSRALTEDMSRDLIRKVIQERWT' A
#
# COMPACT_ATOMS: atom_id res chain seq x y z
N MET A 1 -6.59 -8.64 6.13
CA MET A 1 -5.99 -7.47 6.79
C MET A 1 -6.75 -6.24 6.34
N GLY A 2 -7.02 -5.29 7.23
CA GLY A 2 -7.57 -3.98 6.85
C GLY A 2 -6.51 -3.12 6.16
N ALA A 3 -6.87 -1.89 5.78
CA ALA A 3 -5.93 -0.94 5.21
C ALA A 3 -4.85 -0.57 6.24
N PHE A 4 -3.67 -0.21 5.77
CA PHE A 4 -2.61 0.33 6.62
C PHE A 4 -1.84 1.43 5.87
N VAL A 5 -1.23 2.32 6.63
CA VAL A 5 -0.36 3.40 6.15
C VAL A 5 0.92 3.37 6.97
N VAL A 6 2.08 3.47 6.31
CA VAL A 6 3.38 3.72 6.97
C VAL A 6 3.82 5.13 6.59
N ALA A 7 4.11 5.94 7.60
CA ALA A 7 4.59 7.31 7.45
C ALA A 7 6.04 7.39 7.94
N THR A 8 6.89 8.07 7.17
CA THR A 8 8.22 8.46 7.60
C THR A 8 8.16 9.93 8.02
N MET A 9 8.61 10.21 9.24
CA MET A 9 8.59 11.54 9.86
C MET A 9 9.85 12.33 9.47
N ASP A 10 9.88 13.64 9.75
CA ASP A 10 11.02 14.52 9.42
C ASP A 10 12.32 14.10 10.13
N ASP A 11 12.21 13.51 11.32
CA ASP A 11 13.35 12.94 12.07
C ASP A 11 13.74 11.53 11.59
N ARG A 12 13.14 11.07 10.50
CA ARG A 12 13.25 9.73 9.91
C ARG A 12 12.72 8.58 10.77
N SER A 13 12.04 8.85 11.88
CA SER A 13 11.25 7.82 12.54
C SER A 13 10.10 7.36 11.64
N GLU A 14 9.61 6.15 11.89
CA GLU A 14 8.46 5.61 11.16
C GLU A 14 7.29 5.38 12.14
N VAL A 15 6.09 5.67 11.68
CA VAL A 15 4.82 5.39 12.38
C VAL A 15 3.88 4.70 11.41
N ALA A 16 3.13 3.72 11.89
CA ALA A 16 2.09 3.06 11.14
C ALA A 16 0.70 3.31 11.72
N TYR A 17 -0.28 3.50 10.84
CA TYR A 17 -1.69 3.43 11.15
C TYR A 17 -2.28 2.16 10.53
N ILE A 18 -2.97 1.36 11.33
CA ILE A 18 -3.51 0.06 10.94
C ILE A 18 -5.01 0.04 11.23
N GLU A 19 -5.82 -0.17 10.20
CA GLU A 19 -7.25 -0.44 10.38
C GLU A 19 -7.47 -1.91 10.72
N THR A 20 -8.11 -2.16 11.86
CA THR A 20 -8.61 -3.49 12.23
C THR A 20 -10.13 -3.50 12.25
N ALA A 21 -10.74 -4.68 12.30
CA ALA A 21 -12.20 -4.83 12.35
C ALA A 21 -12.85 -4.20 13.59
N ILE A 22 -12.10 -4.01 14.69
CA ILE A 22 -12.63 -3.54 15.97
C ILE A 22 -12.27 -2.07 16.22
N ARG A 23 -11.02 -1.69 15.96
CA ARG A 23 -10.52 -0.31 16.09
C ARG A 23 -9.27 -0.10 15.24
N ALA A 24 -8.95 1.14 14.91
CA ALA A 24 -7.63 1.43 14.37
C ALA A 24 -6.56 1.50 15.46
N ILE A 25 -5.32 1.24 15.08
CA ILE A 25 -4.14 1.27 15.94
C ILE A 25 -3.08 2.15 15.28
N THR A 26 -2.41 2.99 16.06
CA THR A 26 -1.19 3.69 15.66
C THR A 26 -0.02 3.07 16.43
N THR A 27 1.05 2.69 15.73
CA THR A 27 2.23 2.02 16.33
C THR A 27 3.52 2.57 15.73
N ASP A 28 4.53 2.73 16.57
CA ASP A 28 5.93 2.95 16.22
C ASP A 28 6.80 1.76 16.64
N ASP A 29 6.19 0.62 17.02
CA ASP A 29 6.92 -0.59 17.40
C ASP A 29 7.77 -1.11 16.22
N PRO A 30 9.09 -1.30 16.40
CA PRO A 30 9.96 -1.74 15.31
C PRO A 30 9.60 -3.08 14.70
N THR A 31 8.98 -3.99 15.46
CA THR A 31 8.56 -5.31 14.96
C THR A 31 7.35 -5.16 14.06
N ASP A 32 6.36 -4.37 14.50
CA ASP A 32 5.17 -4.06 13.70
C ASP A 32 5.55 -3.36 12.39
N LEU A 33 6.41 -2.33 12.47
CA LEU A 33 6.91 -1.59 11.31
C LEU A 33 7.66 -2.51 10.33
N SER A 34 8.53 -3.40 10.83
CA SER A 34 9.25 -4.35 9.99
C SER A 34 8.31 -5.31 9.24
N MET A 35 7.28 -5.80 9.91
CA MET A 35 6.26 -6.65 9.29
C MET A 35 5.49 -5.91 8.20
N LEU A 36 4.98 -4.71 8.50
CA LEU A 36 4.22 -3.90 7.55
C LEU A 36 5.04 -3.51 6.32
N THR A 37 6.30 -3.14 6.50
CA THR A 37 7.20 -2.80 5.39
C THR A 37 7.43 -4.00 4.46
N ARG A 38 7.63 -5.20 5.02
CA ARG A 38 7.73 -6.43 4.20
C ARG A 38 6.43 -6.73 3.45
N THR A 39 5.28 -6.56 4.10
CA THR A 39 3.97 -6.72 3.46
C THR A 39 3.78 -5.70 2.34
N LEU A 40 4.16 -4.43 2.56
CA LEU A 40 4.07 -3.38 1.56
C LEU A 40 4.92 -3.69 0.32
N ILE A 41 6.16 -4.17 0.52
CA ILE A 41 7.04 -4.59 -0.57
C ILE A 41 6.41 -5.75 -1.36
N ALA A 42 5.87 -6.76 -0.67
CA ALA A 42 5.23 -7.91 -1.30
C ALA A 42 3.95 -7.55 -2.08
N LEU A 43 3.21 -6.53 -1.64
CA LEU A 43 2.06 -6.00 -2.37
C LEU A 43 2.49 -5.21 -3.59
N ARG A 44 3.48 -4.32 -3.44
CA ARG A 44 4.00 -3.48 -4.53
C ARG A 44 4.62 -4.31 -5.65
N SER A 45 5.25 -5.44 -5.34
CA SER A 45 5.83 -6.33 -6.35
C SER A 45 4.78 -6.98 -7.28
N ARG A 46 3.51 -6.97 -6.90
CA ARG A 46 2.39 -7.50 -7.69
C ARG A 46 1.59 -6.41 -8.39
N ALA A 47 1.85 -5.14 -8.07
CA ALA A 47 1.19 -4.02 -8.70
C ALA A 47 1.73 -3.82 -10.13
N LEU A 48 0.85 -3.41 -11.04
CA LEU A 48 1.29 -2.99 -12.36
C LEU A 48 2.14 -1.72 -12.23
N THR A 49 3.13 -1.59 -13.12
CA THR A 49 3.80 -0.31 -13.31
C THR A 49 2.81 0.72 -13.84
N GLU A 50 3.20 2.00 -13.79
CA GLU A 50 2.40 3.10 -14.30
C GLU A 50 2.05 2.91 -15.78
N ASP A 51 3.03 2.53 -16.61
CA ASP A 51 2.82 2.29 -18.04
C ASP A 51 1.91 1.09 -18.31
N MET A 52 2.14 -0.03 -17.61
CA MET A 52 1.26 -1.21 -17.72
C MET A 52 -0.18 -0.88 -17.30
N SER A 53 -0.34 -0.05 -16.26
CA SER A 53 -1.66 0.42 -15.82
C SER A 53 -2.34 1.26 -16.89
N ARG A 54 -1.61 2.21 -17.51
CA ARG A 54 -2.13 3.04 -18.60
C ARG A 54 -2.53 2.23 -19.82
N ASP A 55 -1.71 1.26 -20.19
CA ASP A 55 -1.98 0.40 -21.35
C ASP A 55 -3.21 -0.47 -21.11
N LEU A 56 -3.36 -1.03 -19.91
CA LEU A 56 -4.55 -1.77 -19.53
C LEU A 56 -5.82 -0.90 -19.59
N ILE A 57 -5.75 0.33 -19.07
CA ILE A 57 -6.88 1.29 -19.14
C ILE A 57 -7.24 1.59 -20.60
N ARG A 58 -6.25 1.90 -21.44
CA ARG A 58 -6.48 2.20 -22.86
C ARG A 58 -7.11 1.02 -23.60
N LYS A 59 -6.62 -0.20 -23.35
CA LYS A 59 -7.16 -1.44 -23.91
C LYS A 59 -8.64 -1.60 -23.55
N VAL A 60 -9.01 -1.43 -22.28
CA VAL A 60 -10.41 -1.56 -21.83
C VAL A 60 -11.32 -0.53 -22.50
N ILE A 61 -10.87 0.72 -22.64
CA ILE A 61 -11.63 1.76 -23.35
C ILE A 61 -11.93 1.32 -24.78
N GLN A 62 -10.92 0.85 -25.52
CA GLN A 62 -11.06 0.42 -26.91
C GLN A 62 -11.95 -0.82 -27.07
N GLU A 63 -11.83 -1.79 -26.17
CA GLU A 63 -12.51 -3.08 -26.32
C GLU A 63 -13.94 -3.09 -25.81
N ARG A 64 -14.28 -2.24 -24.83
CA ARG A 64 -15.59 -2.29 -24.16
C ARG A 64 -16.43 -1.03 -24.35
N TRP A 65 -15.82 0.13 -24.57
CA TRP A 65 -16.48 1.44 -24.51
C TRP A 65 -16.42 2.20 -25.85
N THR A 66 -16.12 1.51 -26.95
CA THR A 66 -16.34 1.96 -28.33
C THR A 66 -17.44 1.14 -28.96
#